data_AF-A0A958A867-F1
#
_entry.id   AF-A0A958A867-F1
#
_cell.length_a   1.000
_cell.length_b   1.000
_cell.length_c   1.000
_cell.angle_alpha   90.00
_cell.angle_beta   90.00
_cell.angle_gamma   90.00
#
_symmetry.space_group_name_H-M   'P 1'
#
loop_
_entity.id
_entity.type
_entity.pdbx_description
1 polymer ?
#
loop_
_entity_poly.entity_id
_entity_poly.type
_entity_poly.pdbx_seq_one_letter_code
_entity_poly.pdbx_strand_id
1 'polypeptide(L)'
;MPATVMAQEPELQPTPAITWQVYDEPDYGFTLEYPTGWTPEITLENKWRPEYVIKRRISFTDTGHSRIDLDIWTSQKETDLRQWLAAYQTNLAVFGSESGTVIQPNARLAHLPAIILTTEQSQPIVVAIVSDGRQIFRFRYLAGRNVGTNEIFTHILSTFHLKTVALTKKEPAFAFPPNFAFPTDVPIQIVDQTCGSLPPDQQENVYLCGLAGNCTWWAAYKRADIGMTTWGNAADWLATARSEGYDVCRTTEAGCNPIAGATAWYDATAANPAGHVAHIEAAGPLSVSEMDYYKTKTDINYPAGAPSVWLGQDEPMNGQPDGYIFGHPGDPVALFEQKGFLPGNTLHFNHPGQYNVPDSINDQVSSVSVGEGWAVKLYEHADQTGSCMLVDHNVRDLPAIGNGVSSVELFYGVCPAWGSCGYYTGTDALNTDPLPTAGVCRGADSALMSELKVTLSQP
;
A
#
# COMPACT_ATOMS: atom_id res chain seq x y z
N MET A 1 -11.91 -67.42 -3.74
CA MET A 1 -11.87 -65.97 -4.04
C MET A 1 -12.21 -65.25 -2.75
N PRO A 2 -11.35 -64.39 -2.19
CA PRO A 2 -11.68 -63.67 -0.97
C PRO A 2 -12.65 -62.53 -1.30
N ALA A 3 -13.65 -62.34 -0.45
CA ALA A 3 -14.63 -61.28 -0.57
C ALA A 3 -13.96 -59.92 -0.29
N THR A 4 -14.03 -59.00 -1.26
CA THR A 4 -13.67 -57.61 -1.09
C THR A 4 -14.60 -56.98 -0.06
N VAL A 5 -14.08 -56.69 1.13
CA VAL A 5 -14.77 -55.90 2.14
C VAL A 5 -14.85 -54.47 1.61
N MET A 6 -16.05 -54.04 1.20
CA MET A 6 -16.29 -52.64 0.86
C MET A 6 -16.13 -51.83 2.15
N ALA A 7 -15.09 -51.00 2.22
CA ALA A 7 -14.90 -50.05 3.30
C ALA A 7 -16.13 -49.13 3.34
N GLN A 8 -16.80 -49.06 4.50
CA GLN A 8 -17.84 -48.08 4.72
C GLN A 8 -17.23 -46.68 4.57
N GLU A 9 -17.80 -45.89 3.67
CA GLU A 9 -17.51 -44.48 3.50
C GLU A 9 -17.70 -43.79 4.87
N PRO A 10 -16.67 -43.10 5.40
CA PRO A 10 -16.75 -42.50 6.71
C PRO A 10 -17.88 -41.47 6.73
N GLU A 11 -18.83 -41.68 7.65
CA GLU A 11 -19.95 -40.77 7.89
C GLU A 11 -19.39 -39.40 8.29
N LEU A 12 -19.48 -38.42 7.39
CA LEU A 12 -19.02 -37.05 7.61
C LEU A 12 -19.73 -36.47 8.84
N GLN A 13 -18.98 -36.19 9.90
CA GLN A 13 -19.55 -35.50 11.06
C GLN A 13 -20.03 -34.11 10.63
N PRO A 14 -21.21 -33.66 11.12
CA PRO A 14 -21.74 -32.34 10.76
C PRO A 14 -20.74 -31.26 11.17
N THR A 15 -20.33 -30.45 10.21
CA THR A 15 -19.48 -29.28 10.46
C THR A 15 -20.16 -28.39 11.48
N PRO A 16 -19.47 -27.98 12.57
CA PRO A 16 -20.06 -27.06 13.55
C PRO A 16 -20.54 -25.79 12.85
N ALA A 17 -21.72 -25.31 13.24
CA ALA A 17 -22.29 -24.10 12.66
C ALA A 17 -21.35 -22.89 12.89
N ILE A 18 -21.03 -22.18 11.81
CA ILE A 18 -20.21 -20.96 11.87
C ILE A 18 -21.01 -19.88 12.61
N THR A 19 -20.39 -19.24 13.60
CA THR A 19 -20.96 -18.07 14.30
C THR A 19 -20.39 -16.80 13.70
N TRP A 20 -21.23 -15.79 13.45
CA TRP A 20 -20.86 -14.56 12.75
C TRP A 20 -20.74 -13.36 13.70
N GLN A 21 -19.84 -12.42 13.37
CA GLN A 21 -19.66 -11.13 14.04
C GLN A 21 -19.80 -10.00 13.02
N VAL A 22 -20.22 -8.81 13.48
CA VAL A 22 -20.38 -7.64 12.60
C VAL A 22 -19.12 -6.79 12.68
N TYR A 23 -18.56 -6.46 11.51
CA TYR A 23 -17.58 -5.41 11.33
C TYR A 23 -18.31 -4.14 10.89
N ASP A 24 -18.10 -3.05 11.63
CA ASP A 24 -18.68 -1.73 11.33
C ASP A 24 -17.56 -0.73 11.00
N GLU A 25 -17.57 -0.19 9.79
CA GLU A 25 -16.59 0.79 9.31
C GLU A 25 -17.27 2.14 9.12
N PRO A 26 -17.17 3.06 10.10
CA PRO A 26 -17.83 4.35 10.04
C PRO A 26 -17.21 5.30 9.01
N ASP A 27 -15.89 5.24 8.76
CA ASP A 27 -15.21 6.18 7.86
C ASP A 27 -15.69 6.04 6.42
N TYR A 28 -15.94 4.80 6.01
CA TYR A 28 -16.37 4.45 4.66
C TYR A 28 -17.85 4.07 4.58
N GLY A 29 -18.55 4.07 5.72
CA GLY A 29 -19.99 3.95 5.78
C GLY A 29 -20.53 2.59 5.37
N PHE A 30 -19.90 1.50 5.82
CA PHE A 30 -20.38 0.15 5.55
C PHE A 30 -20.37 -0.75 6.78
N THR A 31 -21.11 -1.85 6.69
CA THR A 31 -21.07 -2.97 7.64
C THR A 31 -20.97 -4.29 6.87
N LEU A 32 -20.36 -5.31 7.47
CA LEU A 32 -20.39 -6.69 6.95
C LEU A 32 -20.30 -7.69 8.11
N GLU A 33 -20.63 -8.96 7.86
CA GLU A 33 -20.41 -10.04 8.82
C GLU A 33 -19.19 -10.88 8.46
N TYR A 34 -18.40 -11.29 9.46
CA TYR A 34 -17.25 -12.20 9.32
C TYR A 34 -17.28 -13.30 10.38
N PRO A 35 -16.59 -14.44 10.18
CA PRO A 35 -16.66 -15.56 11.12
C PRO A 35 -16.02 -15.24 12.48
N THR A 36 -16.60 -15.76 13.56
CA THR A 36 -15.98 -15.75 14.88
C THR A 36 -14.66 -16.52 14.84
N GLY A 37 -13.58 -15.90 15.33
CA GLY A 37 -12.23 -16.45 15.29
C GLY A 37 -11.37 -15.94 14.13
N TRP A 38 -11.98 -15.24 13.16
CA TRP A 38 -11.22 -14.43 12.21
C TRP A 38 -10.88 -13.07 12.84
N THR A 39 -9.75 -12.49 12.42
CA THR A 39 -9.29 -11.18 12.90
C THR A 39 -9.36 -10.16 11.76
N PRO A 40 -10.17 -9.10 11.88
CA PRO A 40 -10.10 -7.96 10.97
C PRO A 40 -8.93 -7.04 11.34
N GLU A 41 -8.12 -6.66 10.36
CA GLU A 41 -6.97 -5.77 10.53
C GLU A 41 -6.89 -4.75 9.39
N ILE A 42 -6.63 -3.47 9.72
CA ILE A 42 -6.28 -2.47 8.71
C ILE A 42 -4.83 -2.70 8.30
N THR A 43 -4.61 -3.31 7.13
CA THR A 43 -3.27 -3.67 6.64
C THR A 43 -2.68 -2.63 5.68
N LEU A 44 -3.47 -1.61 5.30
CA LEU A 44 -3.04 -0.47 4.50
C LEU A 44 -3.91 0.75 4.85
N GLU A 45 -3.29 1.90 5.09
CA GLU A 45 -3.99 3.18 5.27
C GLU A 45 -3.26 4.29 4.49
N ASN A 46 -3.97 4.91 3.56
CA ASN A 46 -3.45 5.82 2.54
C ASN A 46 -4.41 7.02 2.37
N LYS A 47 -4.94 7.52 3.49
CA LYS A 47 -5.97 8.56 3.54
C LYS A 47 -5.68 9.76 2.62
N TRP A 48 -4.41 10.13 2.48
CA TRP A 48 -3.92 11.33 1.79
C TRP A 48 -3.43 11.11 0.36
N ARG A 49 -3.44 9.87 -0.14
CA ARG A 49 -2.96 9.58 -1.50
C ARG A 49 -3.97 10.04 -2.56
N PRO A 50 -3.60 10.21 -3.83
CA PRO A 50 -4.57 10.50 -4.89
C PRO A 50 -5.68 9.44 -5.00
N GLU A 51 -6.81 9.80 -5.61
CA GLU A 51 -8.03 8.97 -5.64
C GLU A 51 -7.83 7.60 -6.31
N TYR A 52 -6.82 7.47 -7.15
CA TYR A 52 -6.50 6.22 -7.84
C TYR A 52 -5.72 5.22 -7.00
N VAL A 53 -5.17 5.64 -5.86
CA VAL A 53 -4.45 4.77 -4.92
C VAL A 53 -5.45 4.15 -3.93
N ILE A 54 -5.22 2.89 -3.55
CA ILE A 54 -5.99 2.25 -2.47
C ILE A 54 -5.89 3.12 -1.22
N LYS A 55 -7.04 3.56 -0.70
CA LYS A 55 -7.16 4.38 0.50
C LYS A 55 -7.06 3.58 1.78
N ARG A 56 -7.67 2.40 1.81
CA ARG A 56 -7.63 1.48 2.95
C ARG A 56 -7.70 0.05 2.45
N ARG A 57 -6.93 -0.86 3.08
CA ARG A 57 -7.13 -2.31 2.98
C ARG A 57 -7.47 -2.84 4.36
N ILE A 58 -8.55 -3.60 4.42
CA ILE A 58 -8.93 -4.38 5.60
C ILE A 58 -8.78 -5.84 5.25
N SER A 59 -7.98 -6.56 6.03
CA SER A 59 -7.76 -8.00 5.87
C SER A 59 -8.51 -8.75 6.95
N PHE A 60 -9.32 -9.73 6.54
CA PHE A 60 -9.97 -10.67 7.43
C PHE A 60 -9.21 -11.99 7.29
N THR A 61 -8.54 -12.42 8.37
CA THR A 61 -7.68 -13.61 8.36
C THR A 61 -8.12 -14.63 9.41
N ASP A 62 -7.97 -15.92 9.10
CA ASP A 62 -8.09 -17.00 10.07
C ASP A 62 -6.72 -17.51 10.55
N THR A 63 -6.71 -18.43 11.51
CA THR A 63 -5.48 -19.11 11.95
C THR A 63 -4.95 -20.14 10.96
N GLY A 64 -5.67 -20.38 9.86
CA GLY A 64 -5.41 -21.41 8.85
C GLY A 64 -4.99 -20.84 7.49
N HIS A 65 -4.54 -19.57 7.45
CA HIS A 65 -4.03 -18.87 6.27
C HIS A 65 -5.09 -18.56 5.19
N SER A 66 -6.38 -18.60 5.55
CA SER A 66 -7.44 -18.08 4.69
C SER A 66 -7.50 -16.56 4.86
N ARG A 67 -7.60 -15.83 3.75
CA ARG A 67 -7.59 -14.37 3.76
C ARG A 67 -8.60 -13.78 2.78
N ILE A 68 -9.36 -12.80 3.26
CA ILE A 68 -10.19 -11.93 2.44
C ILE A 68 -9.70 -10.49 2.65
N ASP A 69 -9.31 -9.84 1.56
CA ASP A 69 -8.95 -8.43 1.54
C ASP A 69 -10.12 -7.60 1.01
N LEU A 70 -10.47 -6.55 1.73
CA LEU A 70 -11.34 -5.47 1.27
C LEU A 70 -10.49 -4.23 1.02
N ASP A 71 -10.28 -3.90 -0.25
CA ASP A 71 -9.65 -2.65 -0.68
C ASP A 71 -10.69 -1.58 -0.96
N ILE A 72 -10.36 -0.33 -0.60
CA ILE A 72 -11.24 0.83 -0.77
C ILE A 72 -10.49 1.91 -1.54
N TRP A 73 -11.11 2.49 -2.56
CA TRP A 73 -10.63 3.69 -3.27
C TRP A 73 -11.65 4.82 -3.17
N THR A 74 -11.18 6.05 -3.32
CA THR A 74 -12.07 7.17 -3.65
C THR A 74 -12.45 7.08 -5.12
N SER A 75 -13.74 7.14 -5.42
CA SER A 75 -14.23 7.19 -6.79
C SER A 75 -14.22 8.63 -7.28
N GLN A 76 -13.53 8.90 -8.39
CA GLN A 76 -13.72 10.13 -9.14
C GLN A 76 -15.20 10.25 -9.50
N LYS A 77 -15.80 11.42 -9.22
CA LYS A 77 -17.20 11.70 -9.55
C LYS A 77 -17.45 11.33 -11.01
N GLU A 78 -18.43 10.46 -11.23
CA GLU A 78 -18.93 10.01 -12.54
C GLU A 78 -18.15 8.88 -13.24
N THR A 79 -17.10 8.32 -12.63
CA THR A 79 -16.42 7.18 -13.24
C THR A 79 -17.29 5.93 -13.15
N ASP A 80 -17.85 5.53 -14.28
CA ASP A 80 -18.51 4.23 -14.44
C ASP A 80 -17.56 3.12 -13.98
N LEU A 81 -18.07 2.12 -13.25
CA LEU A 81 -17.27 1.01 -12.72
C LEU A 81 -16.44 0.32 -13.81
N ARG A 82 -16.94 0.33 -15.06
CA ARG A 82 -16.22 -0.19 -16.23
C ARG A 82 -15.03 0.69 -16.62
N GLN A 83 -15.20 2.01 -16.63
CA GLN A 83 -14.14 2.95 -16.95
C GLN A 83 -13.06 2.92 -15.88
N TRP A 84 -13.47 2.84 -14.61
CA TRP A 84 -12.56 2.61 -13.50
C TRP A 84 -11.80 1.31 -13.72
N LEU A 85 -12.52 0.20 -13.91
CA LEU A 85 -11.87 -1.10 -14.10
C LEU A 85 -10.94 -1.09 -15.31
N ALA A 86 -11.30 -0.49 -16.45
CA ALA A 86 -10.44 -0.40 -17.64
C ALA A 86 -9.19 0.47 -17.43
N ALA A 87 -9.31 1.57 -16.69
CA ALA A 87 -8.18 2.44 -16.36
C ALA A 87 -7.19 1.75 -15.40
N TYR A 88 -7.68 0.87 -14.53
CA TYR A 88 -6.87 0.18 -13.52
C TYR A 88 -6.62 -1.31 -13.82
N GLN A 89 -7.18 -1.87 -14.90
CA GLN A 89 -7.07 -3.28 -15.30
C GLN A 89 -5.69 -3.65 -15.83
N THR A 90 -4.94 -2.70 -16.39
CA THR A 90 -3.57 -2.96 -16.86
C THR A 90 -2.69 -3.46 -15.73
N ASN A 91 -2.96 -3.06 -14.49
CA ASN A 91 -2.23 -3.53 -13.31
C ASN A 91 -2.81 -4.83 -12.74
N LEU A 92 -4.03 -5.23 -13.13
CA LEU A 92 -4.61 -6.55 -12.84
C LEU A 92 -4.20 -7.61 -13.87
N ALA A 93 -3.65 -7.23 -15.03
CA ALA A 93 -3.24 -8.15 -16.10
C ALA A 93 -2.09 -9.11 -15.70
N VAL A 94 -1.45 -8.90 -14.55
CA VAL A 94 -0.48 -9.82 -13.94
C VAL A 94 -1.14 -11.12 -13.44
N PHE A 95 -2.47 -11.20 -13.35
CA PHE A 95 -3.21 -12.44 -13.07
C PHE A 95 -3.29 -13.42 -14.24
N GLY A 96 -2.33 -13.34 -15.17
CA GLY A 96 -2.23 -14.22 -16.32
C GLY A 96 -3.11 -13.74 -17.45
N SER A 97 -2.49 -13.60 -18.61
CA SER A 97 -3.20 -13.65 -19.89
C SER A 97 -4.12 -14.87 -19.89
N GLU A 98 -5.37 -14.69 -20.35
CA GLU A 98 -6.46 -15.68 -20.40
C GLU A 98 -7.26 -15.72 -19.09
N SER A 99 -8.27 -14.86 -18.93
CA SER A 99 -9.64 -15.24 -19.32
C SER A 99 -10.58 -14.03 -19.34
N GLY A 100 -11.14 -13.72 -20.52
CA GLY A 100 -12.41 -12.98 -20.68
C GLY A 100 -12.46 -11.54 -20.18
N THR A 101 -12.63 -10.59 -21.10
CA THR A 101 -12.89 -9.17 -20.84
C THR A 101 -14.26 -8.98 -20.16
N VAL A 102 -14.42 -9.37 -18.90
CA VAL A 102 -15.61 -9.04 -18.11
C VAL A 102 -15.47 -7.58 -17.66
N ILE A 103 -15.82 -6.69 -18.58
CA ILE A 103 -15.89 -5.24 -18.36
C ILE A 103 -17.31 -4.76 -18.11
N GLN A 104 -18.27 -5.69 -17.90
CA GLN A 104 -19.66 -5.35 -17.62
C GLN A 104 -20.06 -5.89 -16.24
N PRO A 105 -20.85 -5.13 -15.45
CA PRO A 105 -21.45 -5.68 -14.24
C PRO A 105 -22.21 -6.97 -14.56
N ASN A 106 -21.84 -8.05 -13.86
CA ASN A 106 -22.40 -9.40 -14.02
C ASN A 106 -23.06 -9.89 -12.72
N ALA A 107 -23.01 -9.09 -11.66
CA ALA A 107 -23.48 -9.44 -10.33
C ALA A 107 -24.18 -8.24 -9.66
N ARG A 108 -24.71 -8.49 -8.45
CA ARG A 108 -25.14 -7.44 -7.51
C ARG A 108 -24.45 -7.62 -6.17
N LEU A 109 -24.03 -6.52 -5.58
CA LEU A 109 -23.46 -6.43 -4.23
C LEU A 109 -23.99 -5.16 -3.55
N ALA A 110 -24.47 -5.26 -2.31
CA ALA A 110 -25.18 -4.17 -1.62
C ALA A 110 -26.29 -3.50 -2.47
N HIS A 111 -27.04 -4.30 -3.25
CA HIS A 111 -28.04 -3.85 -4.23
C HIS A 111 -27.52 -3.02 -5.42
N LEU A 112 -26.22 -2.83 -5.54
CA LEU A 112 -25.59 -2.08 -6.63
C LEU A 112 -25.03 -3.03 -7.70
N PRO A 113 -24.92 -2.57 -8.97
CA PRO A 113 -24.22 -3.33 -10.00
C PRO A 113 -22.77 -3.62 -9.57
N ALA A 114 -22.37 -4.89 -9.68
CA ALA A 114 -21.05 -5.35 -9.30
C ALA A 114 -20.41 -6.18 -10.42
N ILE A 115 -19.08 -6.25 -10.39
CA ILE A 115 -18.27 -7.10 -11.27
C ILE A 115 -17.65 -8.20 -10.42
N ILE A 116 -17.83 -9.44 -10.82
CA ILE A 116 -17.19 -10.61 -10.20
C ILE A 116 -16.30 -11.28 -11.23
N LEU A 117 -15.04 -11.48 -10.86
CA LEU A 117 -13.98 -12.08 -11.67
C LEU A 117 -13.41 -13.30 -10.95
N THR A 118 -13.02 -14.30 -11.74
CA THR A 118 -12.27 -15.48 -11.26
C THR A 118 -11.04 -15.66 -12.13
N THR A 119 -9.92 -16.04 -11.52
CA THR A 119 -8.71 -16.42 -12.26
C THR A 119 -8.61 -17.94 -12.32
N GLU A 120 -8.25 -18.49 -13.48
CA GLU A 120 -8.03 -19.95 -13.67
C GLU A 120 -6.57 -20.36 -13.37
N GLN A 121 -5.85 -19.57 -12.57
CA GLN A 121 -4.46 -19.87 -12.23
C GLN A 121 -4.34 -20.99 -11.17
N SER A 122 -3.10 -21.43 -10.93
CA SER A 122 -2.75 -22.40 -9.88
C SER A 122 -3.23 -22.01 -8.48
N GLN A 123 -3.51 -20.73 -8.26
CA GLN A 123 -4.21 -20.20 -7.10
C GLN A 123 -5.44 -19.45 -7.60
N PRO A 124 -6.63 -20.05 -7.54
CA PRO A 124 -7.84 -19.36 -7.97
C PRO A 124 -8.12 -18.19 -7.03
N ILE A 125 -8.25 -17.00 -7.60
CA ILE A 125 -8.63 -15.79 -6.87
C ILE A 125 -10.03 -15.41 -7.34
N VAL A 126 -10.93 -15.15 -6.38
CA VAL A 126 -12.22 -14.54 -6.66
C VAL A 126 -12.14 -13.06 -6.28
N VAL A 127 -12.52 -12.19 -7.20
CA VAL A 127 -12.57 -10.74 -6.99
C VAL A 127 -13.99 -10.25 -7.19
N ALA A 128 -14.54 -9.52 -6.23
CA ALA A 128 -15.82 -8.81 -6.37
C ALA A 128 -15.60 -7.31 -6.23
N ILE A 129 -16.14 -6.52 -7.15
CA ILE A 129 -15.94 -5.07 -7.21
C ILE A 129 -17.30 -4.37 -7.29
N VAL A 130 -17.52 -3.36 -6.45
CA VAL A 130 -18.74 -2.55 -6.44
C VAL A 130 -18.39 -1.08 -6.22
N SER A 131 -19.22 -0.18 -6.76
CA SER A 131 -19.09 1.27 -6.59
C SER A 131 -20.40 1.85 -6.06
N ASP A 132 -20.33 2.70 -5.03
CA ASP A 132 -21.46 3.51 -4.55
C ASP A 132 -21.53 4.91 -5.18
N GLY A 133 -20.63 5.18 -6.14
CA GLY A 133 -20.47 6.47 -6.80
C GLY A 133 -19.58 7.47 -6.04
N ARG A 134 -19.20 7.17 -4.80
CA ARG A 134 -18.20 7.91 -4.01
C ARG A 134 -16.95 7.09 -3.76
N GLN A 135 -17.09 5.77 -3.67
CA GLN A 135 -16.03 4.85 -3.34
C GLN A 135 -16.12 3.60 -4.23
N ILE A 136 -14.97 2.98 -4.44
CA ILE A 136 -14.86 1.63 -5.03
C ILE A 136 -14.46 0.68 -3.92
N PHE A 137 -15.16 -0.45 -3.83
CA PHE A 137 -14.85 -1.53 -2.91
C PHE A 137 -14.45 -2.76 -3.73
N ARG A 138 -13.27 -3.33 -3.46
CA ARG A 138 -12.81 -4.58 -4.05
C ARG A 138 -12.60 -5.61 -2.95
N PHE A 139 -13.37 -6.69 -3.02
CA PHE A 139 -13.14 -7.88 -2.24
C PHE A 139 -12.24 -8.81 -3.04
N ARG A 140 -11.11 -9.22 -2.46
CA ARG A 140 -10.24 -10.25 -3.00
C ARG A 140 -10.22 -11.41 -2.03
N TYR A 141 -10.49 -12.60 -2.55
CA TYR A 141 -10.47 -13.83 -1.79
C TYR A 141 -9.36 -14.73 -2.28
N LEU A 142 -8.49 -15.10 -1.34
CA LEU A 142 -7.44 -16.08 -1.49
C LEU A 142 -7.88 -17.32 -0.71
N ALA A 143 -8.23 -18.39 -1.43
CA ALA A 143 -8.69 -19.61 -0.79
C ALA A 143 -7.55 -20.21 0.07
N GLY A 144 -7.82 -20.48 1.35
CA GLY A 144 -6.86 -21.16 2.22
C GLY A 144 -6.86 -22.68 1.98
N ARG A 145 -6.20 -23.43 2.87
CA ARG A 145 -6.29 -24.91 2.89
C ARG A 145 -7.64 -25.43 3.38
N ASN A 146 -8.48 -24.56 3.93
CA ASN A 146 -9.71 -24.93 4.60
C ASN A 146 -10.88 -25.01 3.59
N VAL A 147 -11.44 -26.21 3.44
CA VAL A 147 -12.66 -26.48 2.68
C VAL A 147 -13.83 -25.67 3.26
N GLY A 148 -14.69 -25.08 2.42
CA GLY A 148 -15.85 -24.28 2.84
C GLY A 148 -15.63 -22.76 2.93
N THR A 149 -14.45 -22.29 2.57
CA THR A 149 -14.09 -20.87 2.55
C THR A 149 -14.84 -20.07 1.47
N ASN A 150 -15.38 -20.73 0.44
CA ASN A 150 -16.31 -20.11 -0.53
C ASN A 150 -17.64 -19.69 0.11
N GLU A 151 -18.16 -20.46 1.08
CA GLU A 151 -19.36 -20.10 1.85
C GLU A 151 -19.08 -18.87 2.70
N ILE A 152 -17.88 -18.79 3.28
CA ILE A 152 -17.45 -17.63 4.07
C ILE A 152 -17.39 -16.37 3.22
N PHE A 153 -16.72 -16.44 2.06
CA PHE A 153 -16.65 -15.31 1.14
C PHE A 153 -18.04 -14.89 0.66
N THR A 154 -18.89 -15.85 0.29
CA THR A 154 -20.27 -15.59 -0.13
C THR A 154 -21.07 -14.90 0.97
N HIS A 155 -20.93 -15.34 2.22
CA HIS A 155 -21.62 -14.74 3.37
C HIS A 155 -21.17 -13.29 3.61
N ILE A 156 -19.86 -13.03 3.62
CA ILE A 156 -19.30 -11.67 3.73
C ILE A 156 -19.87 -10.76 2.65
N LEU A 157 -19.88 -11.21 1.39
CA LEU A 157 -20.46 -10.43 0.29
C LEU A 157 -21.98 -10.21 0.49
N SER A 158 -22.71 -11.23 0.95
CA SER A 158 -24.16 -11.14 1.15
C SER A 158 -24.59 -10.19 2.27
N THR A 159 -23.72 -10.00 3.26
CA THR A 159 -23.94 -9.15 4.44
C THR A 159 -23.26 -7.79 4.34
N PHE A 160 -22.53 -7.54 3.24
CA PHE A 160 -21.98 -6.23 2.95
C PHE A 160 -23.10 -5.24 2.65
N HIS A 161 -23.21 -4.23 3.50
CA HIS A 161 -24.23 -3.20 3.44
C HIS A 161 -23.59 -1.82 3.46
N LEU A 162 -23.96 -0.99 2.50
CA LEU A 162 -23.58 0.42 2.46
C LEU A 162 -24.64 1.24 3.21
N LYS A 163 -24.23 1.99 4.23
CA LYS A 163 -25.11 2.86 5.02
C LYS A 163 -25.70 4.01 4.18
N THR A 164 -25.07 4.34 3.06
CA THR A 164 -25.50 5.40 2.12
C THR A 164 -26.62 4.95 1.18
N VAL A 165 -26.82 3.64 1.00
CA VAL A 165 -27.80 3.10 0.05
C VAL A 165 -29.10 2.81 0.79
N ALA A 166 -30.14 3.59 0.48
CA ALA A 166 -31.48 3.32 1.01
C ALA A 166 -31.98 1.97 0.48
N LEU A 167 -32.25 1.02 1.38
CA LEU A 167 -32.74 -0.31 1.05
C LEU A 167 -34.15 -0.22 0.42
N THR A 168 -34.23 -0.20 -0.92
CA THR A 168 -35.48 -0.45 -1.62
C THR A 168 -35.76 -1.95 -1.58
N LYS A 169 -36.75 -2.36 -0.77
CA LYS A 169 -37.15 -3.75 -0.42
C LYS A 169 -37.41 -4.74 -1.57
N LYS A 170 -37.15 -4.42 -2.84
CA LYS A 170 -37.54 -5.25 -4.00
C LYS A 170 -36.42 -6.08 -4.63
N GLU A 171 -35.16 -5.73 -4.46
CA GLU A 171 -34.05 -6.43 -5.11
C GLU A 171 -33.22 -7.21 -4.08
N PRO A 172 -32.66 -8.39 -4.42
CA PRO A 172 -31.72 -9.08 -3.54
C PRO A 172 -30.47 -8.23 -3.27
N ALA A 173 -29.97 -8.26 -2.04
CA ALA A 173 -28.76 -7.53 -1.64
C ALA A 173 -27.52 -8.03 -2.38
N PHE A 174 -27.50 -9.33 -2.68
CA PHE A 174 -26.39 -10.00 -3.31
C PHE A 174 -26.89 -11.05 -4.31
N ALA A 175 -26.26 -11.11 -5.48
CA ALA A 175 -26.53 -12.13 -6.50
C ALA A 175 -25.30 -12.36 -7.38
N PHE A 176 -24.82 -13.60 -7.43
CA PHE A 176 -23.83 -14.04 -8.40
C PHE A 176 -24.44 -14.17 -9.81
N PRO A 177 -23.61 -14.13 -10.88
CA PRO A 177 -24.03 -14.53 -12.21
C PRO A 177 -24.62 -15.97 -12.20
N PRO A 178 -25.65 -16.28 -13.02
CA PRO A 178 -26.30 -17.60 -13.03
C PRO A 178 -25.36 -18.79 -13.29
N ASN A 179 -24.23 -18.56 -13.96
CA ASN A 179 -23.24 -19.58 -14.30
C ASN A 179 -21.93 -19.41 -13.52
N PHE A 180 -21.94 -18.62 -12.44
CA PHE A 180 -20.78 -18.49 -11.60
C PHE A 180 -20.58 -19.77 -10.79
N ALA A 181 -19.47 -20.44 -11.03
CA ALA A 181 -18.98 -21.48 -10.17
C ALA A 181 -17.77 -20.93 -9.43
N PHE A 182 -17.71 -21.14 -8.12
CA PHE A 182 -16.44 -21.01 -7.46
C PHE A 182 -15.48 -22.01 -8.10
N PRO A 183 -14.23 -21.61 -8.36
CA PRO A 183 -13.20 -22.57 -8.72
C PRO A 183 -13.25 -23.69 -7.68
N THR A 184 -13.38 -24.93 -8.15
CA THR A 184 -13.42 -26.10 -7.27
C THR A 184 -12.30 -25.98 -6.26
N ASP A 185 -12.55 -26.29 -4.98
CA ASP A 185 -11.56 -26.29 -3.91
C ASP A 185 -10.41 -27.25 -4.26
N VAL A 186 -9.54 -26.83 -5.18
CA VAL A 186 -8.21 -27.37 -5.31
C VAL A 186 -7.59 -26.92 -4.01
N PRO A 187 -7.27 -27.85 -3.09
CA PRO A 187 -6.60 -27.48 -1.87
C PRO A 187 -5.43 -26.63 -2.31
N ILE A 188 -5.43 -25.34 -1.95
CA ILE A 188 -4.29 -24.52 -2.29
C ILE A 188 -3.16 -25.27 -1.63
N GLN A 189 -2.29 -25.84 -2.46
CA GLN A 189 -0.94 -26.11 -2.03
C GLN A 189 -0.46 -24.69 -1.76
N ILE A 190 -0.74 -24.18 -0.55
CA ILE A 190 0.16 -23.29 0.12
C ILE A 190 1.31 -24.24 0.23
N VAL A 191 2.12 -24.25 -0.83
CA VAL A 191 3.45 -24.75 -0.74
C VAL A 191 3.89 -24.04 0.52
N ASP A 192 4.29 -24.81 1.53
CA ASP A 192 4.93 -24.27 2.71
C ASP A 192 6.29 -23.73 2.26
N GLN A 193 6.21 -22.82 1.29
CA GLN A 193 7.16 -21.94 0.70
C GLN A 193 7.33 -20.85 1.76
N THR A 194 7.63 -21.28 2.99
CA THR A 194 8.91 -20.91 3.56
C THR A 194 9.88 -20.81 2.37
N CYS A 195 10.15 -19.58 1.94
CA CYS A 195 11.15 -19.27 0.93
C CYS A 195 12.50 -19.74 1.53
N GLY A 196 12.73 -21.05 1.48
CA GLY A 196 13.59 -21.77 2.41
C GLY A 196 13.07 -21.88 3.84
N SER A 197 13.64 -22.81 4.62
CA SER A 197 13.23 -23.29 5.94
C SER A 197 13.21 -22.25 7.09
N LEU A 198 12.89 -21.00 6.78
CA LEU A 198 12.66 -19.94 7.74
C LEU A 198 11.23 -20.09 8.28
N PRO A 199 11.01 -19.83 9.58
CA PRO A 199 9.66 -19.79 10.11
C PRO A 199 8.84 -18.75 9.33
N PRO A 200 7.54 -19.01 9.11
CA PRO A 200 6.66 -18.06 8.42
C PRO A 200 6.72 -16.72 9.14
N ASP A 201 7.03 -15.66 8.40
CA ASP A 201 6.78 -14.30 8.85
C ASP A 201 5.27 -14.13 9.09
N GLN A 202 4.87 -13.18 9.95
CA GLN A 202 3.46 -12.98 10.30
C GLN A 202 2.60 -12.54 9.12
N GLN A 203 3.22 -12.03 8.04
CA GLN A 203 2.53 -11.69 6.80
C GLN A 203 2.87 -12.68 5.68
N GLU A 204 1.81 -13.23 5.07
CA GLU A 204 1.94 -14.17 3.94
C GLU A 204 2.50 -13.49 2.69
N ASN A 205 3.52 -14.13 2.10
CA ASN A 205 4.04 -13.75 0.80
C ASN A 205 3.05 -14.15 -0.30
N VAL A 206 2.35 -13.16 -0.86
CA VAL A 206 1.40 -13.37 -1.98
C VAL A 206 2.09 -13.55 -3.33
N TYR A 207 3.41 -13.41 -3.40
CA TYR A 207 4.19 -13.64 -4.59
C TYR A 207 4.75 -15.07 -4.59
N LEU A 208 4.82 -15.69 -5.76
CA LEU A 208 5.30 -17.07 -5.90
C LEU A 208 6.78 -17.17 -5.48
N CYS A 209 7.08 -17.88 -4.37
CA CYS A 209 8.47 -18.18 -4.00
C CYS A 209 9.11 -19.01 -5.13
N GLY A 210 10.33 -18.66 -5.53
CA GLY A 210 11.06 -19.43 -6.53
C GLY A 210 10.79 -19.05 -7.99
N LEU A 211 10.01 -17.99 -8.27
CA LEU A 211 9.91 -17.36 -9.60
C LEU A 211 10.14 -15.82 -9.60
N ALA A 212 11.09 -15.32 -8.79
CA ALA A 212 11.49 -13.91 -8.69
C ALA A 212 10.55 -12.95 -7.94
N GLY A 213 9.58 -13.47 -7.17
CA GLY A 213 8.61 -12.65 -6.43
C GLY A 213 9.03 -12.16 -5.03
N ASN A 214 10.16 -12.62 -4.47
CA ASN A 214 10.52 -12.32 -3.08
C ASN A 214 10.97 -10.88 -2.89
N CYS A 215 11.78 -10.38 -3.83
CA CYS A 215 12.29 -9.02 -3.79
C CYS A 215 11.15 -8.00 -3.94
N THR A 216 10.20 -8.27 -4.85
CA THR A 216 9.01 -7.45 -5.04
C THR A 216 8.09 -7.49 -3.82
N TRP A 217 7.84 -8.68 -3.24
CA TRP A 217 7.11 -8.79 -1.99
C TRP A 217 7.74 -7.97 -0.87
N TRP A 218 9.05 -8.14 -0.65
CA TRP A 218 9.75 -7.49 0.45
C TRP A 218 9.77 -5.97 0.28
N ALA A 219 10.06 -5.48 -0.92
CA ALA A 219 10.03 -4.06 -1.22
C ALA A 219 8.63 -3.47 -1.01
N ALA A 220 7.58 -4.19 -1.40
CA ALA A 220 6.17 -3.80 -1.19
C ALA A 220 5.80 -3.80 0.29
N TYR A 221 6.22 -4.83 1.03
CA TYR A 221 6.02 -4.95 2.47
C TYR A 221 6.68 -3.80 3.23
N LYS A 222 7.91 -3.45 2.87
CA LYS A 222 8.66 -2.34 3.49
C LYS A 222 8.14 -0.96 3.10
N ARG A 223 7.40 -0.86 1.99
CA ARG A 223 6.78 0.37 1.50
C ARG A 223 5.28 0.31 1.73
N ALA A 224 4.86 0.68 2.95
CA ALA A 224 3.44 0.73 3.32
C ALA A 224 2.60 1.52 2.31
N ASP A 225 3.18 2.55 1.67
CA ASP A 225 2.50 3.35 0.66
C ASP A 225 2.32 2.68 -0.71
N ILE A 226 3.17 1.70 -1.01
CA ILE A 226 3.06 0.83 -2.19
C ILE A 226 2.05 -0.30 -1.89
N GLY A 227 2.05 -0.82 -0.66
CA GLY A 227 1.18 -1.92 -0.22
C GLY A 227 1.49 -3.22 -0.95
N MET A 228 0.67 -4.28 -0.80
CA MET A 228 0.86 -5.47 -1.64
C MET A 228 0.38 -5.16 -3.06
N THR A 229 1.32 -4.98 -3.98
CA THR A 229 1.04 -4.53 -5.35
C THR A 229 0.89 -5.66 -6.34
N THR A 230 0.31 -5.31 -7.48
CA THR A 230 0.31 -6.12 -8.69
C THR A 230 1.24 -5.53 -9.75
N TRP A 231 2.33 -4.84 -9.35
CA TRP A 231 3.27 -4.15 -10.25
C TRP A 231 4.15 -5.09 -11.10
N GLY A 232 3.78 -6.37 -11.21
CA GLY A 232 4.52 -7.36 -11.97
C GLY A 232 5.82 -7.78 -11.27
N ASN A 233 6.78 -8.18 -12.10
CA ASN A 233 8.12 -8.54 -11.64
C ASN A 233 8.93 -7.27 -11.36
N ALA A 234 10.07 -7.40 -10.70
CA ALA A 234 10.88 -6.26 -10.30
C ALA A 234 11.27 -5.34 -11.47
N ALA A 235 11.52 -5.88 -12.67
CA ALA A 235 11.82 -5.11 -13.88
C ALA A 235 10.70 -4.14 -14.28
N ASP A 236 9.45 -4.47 -13.98
CA ASP A 236 8.27 -3.66 -14.33
C ASP A 236 8.04 -2.52 -13.32
N TRP A 237 8.67 -2.58 -12.14
CA TRP A 237 8.36 -1.69 -11.03
C TRP A 237 8.66 -0.23 -11.32
N LEU A 238 9.80 0.11 -11.92
CA LEU A 238 10.13 1.52 -12.19
C LEU A 238 9.10 2.16 -13.14
N ALA A 239 8.73 1.45 -14.21
CA ALA A 239 7.75 1.92 -15.18
C ALA A 239 6.34 1.98 -14.59
N THR A 240 5.96 0.96 -13.82
CA THR A 240 4.64 0.88 -13.18
C THR A 240 4.50 1.95 -12.10
N ALA A 241 5.49 2.12 -11.24
CA ALA A 241 5.53 3.17 -10.23
C ALA A 241 5.39 4.55 -10.88
N ARG A 242 6.12 4.82 -11.97
CA ARG A 242 5.96 6.07 -12.75
C ARG A 242 4.54 6.24 -13.28
N SER A 243 3.91 5.17 -13.78
CA SER A 243 2.53 5.21 -14.29
C SER A 243 1.48 5.42 -13.19
N GLU A 244 1.77 4.93 -11.99
CA GLU A 244 1.03 5.17 -10.74
C GLU A 244 1.41 6.53 -10.13
N GLY A 245 2.16 7.35 -10.85
CA GLY A 245 2.54 8.69 -10.43
C GLY A 245 3.49 8.71 -9.24
N TYR A 246 4.27 7.68 -8.97
CA TYR A 246 5.42 7.80 -8.07
C TYR A 246 6.54 8.57 -8.77
N ASP A 247 7.28 9.34 -8.00
CA ASP A 247 8.54 9.89 -8.44
C ASP A 247 9.55 8.77 -8.60
N VAL A 248 10.13 8.67 -9.78
CA VAL A 248 11.15 7.68 -10.07
C VAL A 248 12.25 8.32 -10.87
N CYS A 249 13.48 7.84 -10.68
CA CYS A 249 14.60 8.23 -11.54
C CYS A 249 15.42 7.01 -11.94
N ARG A 250 16.17 7.15 -13.04
CA ARG A 250 17.26 6.24 -13.41
C ARG A 250 18.59 6.84 -13.02
N THR A 251 19.55 6.04 -12.56
CA THR A 251 20.86 6.55 -12.12
C THR A 251 21.69 7.19 -13.23
N THR A 252 21.29 7.00 -14.49
CA THR A 252 21.83 7.72 -15.65
C THR A 252 21.25 9.13 -15.82
N GLU A 253 20.17 9.47 -15.11
CA GLU A 253 19.55 10.79 -15.07
C GLU A 253 20.27 11.67 -14.04
N ALA A 254 20.49 12.95 -14.38
CA ALA A 254 21.13 13.90 -13.46
C ALA A 254 20.28 14.09 -12.19
N GLY A 255 20.94 14.07 -11.03
CA GLY A 255 20.27 14.24 -9.73
C GLY A 255 19.69 12.96 -9.12
N CYS A 256 19.74 11.83 -9.84
CA CYS A 256 19.21 10.57 -9.36
C CYS A 256 20.09 9.96 -8.26
N ASN A 257 19.68 10.14 -7.01
CA ASN A 257 20.40 9.71 -5.82
C ASN A 257 19.50 8.86 -4.91
N PRO A 258 20.06 7.88 -4.19
CA PRO A 258 19.28 7.08 -3.25
C PRO A 258 18.77 7.93 -2.08
N ILE A 259 17.61 7.55 -1.54
CA ILE A 259 17.03 8.16 -0.36
C ILE A 259 16.56 7.03 0.56
N ALA A 260 16.80 7.15 1.87
CA ALA A 260 16.28 6.20 2.84
C ALA A 260 14.74 6.14 2.75
N GLY A 261 14.19 4.93 2.80
CA GLY A 261 12.77 4.67 2.61
C GLY A 261 12.34 4.51 1.14
N ALA A 262 13.19 4.82 0.16
CA ALA A 262 12.89 4.57 -1.25
C ALA A 262 13.02 3.08 -1.62
N THR A 263 12.65 2.73 -2.85
CA THR A 263 12.93 1.41 -3.41
C THR A 263 14.04 1.53 -4.45
N ALA A 264 15.17 0.85 -4.23
CA ALA A 264 16.19 0.64 -5.23
C ALA A 264 15.67 -0.34 -6.29
N TRP A 265 15.93 -0.03 -7.55
CA TRP A 265 15.47 -0.80 -8.69
C TRP A 265 16.64 -1.17 -9.61
N TYR A 266 16.62 -2.40 -10.10
CA TYR A 266 17.61 -2.97 -11.00
C TYR A 266 16.91 -3.56 -12.22
N ASP A 267 17.42 -3.23 -13.39
CA ASP A 267 16.83 -3.58 -14.68
C ASP A 267 16.90 -5.11 -14.92
N ALA A 268 16.06 -5.59 -15.81
CA ALA A 268 16.15 -6.97 -16.27
C ALA A 268 17.47 -7.17 -17.04
N THR A 269 18.16 -8.28 -16.77
CA THR A 269 19.33 -8.71 -17.52
C THR A 269 19.10 -10.07 -18.16
N ALA A 270 19.99 -10.51 -19.05
CA ALA A 270 19.93 -11.86 -19.60
C ALA A 270 20.04 -12.96 -18.52
N ALA A 271 20.75 -12.68 -17.42
CA ALA A 271 20.90 -13.59 -16.29
C ALA A 271 19.75 -13.47 -15.28
N ASN A 272 19.13 -12.29 -15.17
CA ASN A 272 17.96 -12.04 -14.33
C ASN A 272 16.87 -11.30 -15.12
N PRO A 273 16.04 -12.03 -15.89
CA PRO A 273 15.02 -11.41 -16.73
C PRO A 273 13.87 -10.78 -15.94
N ALA A 274 13.78 -11.05 -14.63
CA ALA A 274 12.76 -10.49 -13.76
C ALA A 274 13.18 -9.16 -13.10
N GLY A 275 14.45 -8.73 -13.25
CA GLY A 275 15.01 -7.57 -12.55
C GLY A 275 15.13 -7.79 -11.03
N HIS A 276 15.42 -6.73 -10.28
CA HIS A 276 15.44 -6.79 -8.82
C HIS A 276 14.98 -5.47 -8.19
N VAL A 277 14.39 -5.55 -7.01
CA VAL A 277 14.05 -4.38 -6.19
C VAL A 277 14.41 -4.63 -4.74
N ALA A 278 14.87 -3.58 -4.06
CA ALA A 278 15.23 -3.63 -2.65
C ALA A 278 14.76 -2.35 -1.95
N HIS A 279 14.50 -2.43 -0.65
CA HIS A 279 14.14 -1.26 0.13
C HIS A 279 15.41 -0.56 0.63
N ILE A 280 15.51 0.76 0.49
CA ILE A 280 16.69 1.51 0.95
C ILE A 280 16.54 1.82 2.44
N GLU A 281 17.40 1.25 3.27
CA GLU A 281 17.45 1.52 4.72
C GLU A 281 18.26 2.80 5.00
N ALA A 282 19.34 3.04 4.24
CA ALA A 282 20.17 4.25 4.34
C ALA A 282 20.76 4.64 2.98
N ALA A 283 20.94 5.94 2.73
CA ALA A 283 21.49 6.46 1.47
C ALA A 283 23.01 6.71 1.49
N GLY A 284 23.64 6.75 2.67
CA GLY A 284 25.06 7.08 2.84
C GLY A 284 25.70 6.42 4.07
N PRO A 285 26.52 5.37 3.91
CA PRO A 285 26.66 4.54 2.69
C PRO A 285 25.32 3.91 2.31
N LEU A 286 25.13 3.61 1.01
CA LEU A 286 23.92 2.92 0.55
C LEU A 286 23.78 1.58 1.29
N SER A 287 22.69 1.43 2.02
CA SER A 287 22.27 0.20 2.67
C SER A 287 20.86 -0.11 2.23
N VAL A 288 20.65 -1.33 1.75
CA VAL A 288 19.34 -1.81 1.34
C VAL A 288 18.97 -3.04 2.16
N SER A 289 17.69 -3.17 2.52
CA SER A 289 17.13 -4.45 2.93
C SER A 289 16.50 -5.11 1.72
N GLU A 290 16.88 -6.36 1.50
CA GLU A 290 16.46 -7.17 0.37
C GLU A 290 16.05 -8.56 0.85
N MET A 291 15.28 -9.25 0.01
CA MET A 291 14.94 -10.64 0.22
C MET A 291 15.32 -11.41 -1.04
N ASP A 292 16.45 -12.12 -0.97
CA ASP A 292 16.98 -12.82 -2.12
C ASP A 292 16.05 -13.98 -2.55
N TYR A 293 16.13 -14.24 -3.85
CA TYR A 293 15.57 -15.33 -4.59
C TYR A 293 16.17 -16.70 -4.18
N TYR A 294 17.41 -16.75 -3.66
CA TYR A 294 18.09 -18.01 -3.33
C TYR A 294 18.64 -18.11 -1.89
N LYS A 295 18.39 -19.27 -1.28
CA LYS A 295 18.97 -19.71 0.00
C LYS A 295 20.51 -19.65 -0.04
N THR A 296 21.13 -18.96 0.92
CA THR A 296 21.92 -19.69 1.93
C THR A 296 21.65 -19.16 3.34
N LYS A 297 21.65 -20.09 4.29
CA LYS A 297 21.16 -19.93 5.68
C LYS A 297 22.09 -19.09 6.57
N THR A 298 23.16 -18.53 6.01
CA THR A 298 24.25 -17.89 6.77
C THR A 298 24.32 -16.38 6.64
N ASP A 299 23.53 -15.76 5.75
CA ASP A 299 23.71 -14.34 5.40
C ASP A 299 22.86 -13.34 6.21
N ILE A 300 22.25 -13.78 7.31
CA ILE A 300 21.52 -12.87 8.24
C ILE A 300 22.48 -12.06 9.15
N ASN A 301 23.79 -12.05 8.86
CA ASN A 301 24.72 -11.07 9.44
C ASN A 301 25.61 -10.51 8.33
N TYR A 302 25.16 -9.41 7.71
CA TYR A 302 25.97 -8.64 6.78
C TYR A 302 27.24 -8.11 7.49
N PRO A 303 28.44 -8.33 6.97
CA PRO A 303 29.63 -7.68 7.48
C PRO A 303 29.58 -6.18 7.19
N ALA A 304 29.93 -5.36 8.18
CA ALA A 304 29.99 -3.91 8.02
C ALA A 304 30.97 -3.53 6.88
N GLY A 305 30.46 -2.87 5.83
CA GLY A 305 31.31 -2.09 4.91
C GLY A 305 31.18 -2.31 3.40
N ALA A 306 30.23 -3.09 2.87
CA ALA A 306 30.00 -3.15 1.42
C ALA A 306 28.51 -3.29 1.05
N PRO A 307 27.98 -2.52 0.07
CA PRO A 307 26.68 -2.75 -0.55
C PRO A 307 26.82 -3.89 -1.58
N SER A 308 26.75 -5.14 -1.14
CA SER A 308 26.63 -6.28 -2.06
C SER A 308 25.27 -6.94 -1.88
N VAL A 309 24.37 -6.64 -2.82
CA VAL A 309 23.11 -7.38 -3.05
C VAL A 309 23.48 -8.62 -3.87
N TRP A 310 23.07 -9.80 -3.43
CA TRP A 310 23.34 -11.04 -4.18
C TRP A 310 22.11 -11.40 -4.99
N LEU A 311 22.28 -11.59 -6.30
CA LEU A 311 21.34 -12.38 -7.10
C LEU A 311 21.96 -13.77 -7.21
N GLY A 312 21.24 -14.80 -6.80
CA GLY A 312 21.84 -16.14 -6.71
C GLY A 312 22.63 -16.64 -7.93
N GLN A 313 23.54 -17.57 -7.60
CA GLN A 313 24.63 -18.15 -8.39
C GLN A 313 25.63 -17.13 -8.98
N ASP A 314 26.49 -16.71 -8.05
CA ASP A 314 27.93 -16.41 -8.23
C ASP A 314 28.34 -15.04 -8.79
N GLU A 315 27.41 -14.10 -9.01
CA GLU A 315 27.77 -12.72 -9.36
C GLU A 315 27.20 -11.73 -8.33
N PRO A 316 28.04 -11.13 -7.46
CA PRO A 316 27.58 -10.04 -6.62
C PRO A 316 27.08 -8.91 -7.51
N MET A 317 25.92 -8.32 -7.20
CA MET A 317 25.62 -6.99 -7.73
C MET A 317 26.57 -6.00 -7.06
N ASN A 318 27.78 -5.92 -7.60
CA ASN A 318 28.69 -4.81 -7.35
C ASN A 318 28.24 -3.53 -8.09
N GLY A 319 27.11 -3.60 -8.80
CA GLY A 319 26.50 -2.49 -9.51
C GLY A 319 25.64 -1.63 -8.59
N GLN A 320 25.76 -0.32 -8.76
CA GLN A 320 24.76 0.62 -8.24
C GLN A 320 23.38 0.26 -8.81
N PRO A 321 22.28 0.52 -8.08
CA PRO A 321 20.93 0.45 -8.63
C PRO A 321 20.83 1.17 -9.99
N ASP A 322 20.00 0.64 -10.90
CA ASP A 322 19.72 1.29 -12.18
C ASP A 322 18.74 2.46 -12.02
N GLY A 323 18.04 2.52 -10.90
CA GLY A 323 17.12 3.59 -10.56
C GLY A 323 16.55 3.49 -9.15
N TYR A 324 15.70 4.45 -8.85
CA TYR A 324 15.04 4.58 -7.56
C TYR A 324 13.57 4.93 -7.75
N ILE A 325 12.72 4.37 -6.90
CA ILE A 325 11.29 4.69 -6.79
C ILE A 325 11.09 5.39 -5.44
N PHE A 326 10.77 6.67 -5.49
CA PHE A 326 10.57 7.54 -4.34
C PHE A 326 9.09 7.61 -3.95
N GLY A 327 8.71 8.63 -3.18
CA GLY A 327 7.30 8.94 -2.86
C GLY A 327 6.52 9.41 -4.09
N HIS A 328 5.40 10.09 -3.90
CA HIS A 328 4.48 10.47 -4.97
C HIS A 328 4.30 11.99 -5.01
N PRO A 329 4.13 12.64 -6.17
CA PRO A 329 3.85 14.09 -6.28
C PRO A 329 2.58 14.58 -5.57
N GLY A 330 1.76 13.68 -5.03
CA GLY A 330 0.60 13.98 -4.19
C GLY A 330 0.86 13.83 -2.69
N ASP A 331 2.11 13.60 -2.30
CA ASP A 331 2.46 13.46 -0.90
C ASP A 331 2.24 14.77 -0.13
N PRO A 332 1.67 14.67 1.07
CA PRO A 332 1.23 15.83 1.82
C PRO A 332 2.37 16.77 2.18
N VAL A 333 3.62 16.32 2.23
CA VAL A 333 4.75 17.24 2.34
C VAL A 333 5.78 16.89 1.29
N ALA A 334 6.31 17.90 0.60
CA ALA A 334 7.40 17.72 -0.34
C ALA A 334 8.42 18.86 -0.25
N LEU A 335 9.70 18.53 -0.23
CA LEU A 335 10.82 19.48 -0.30
C LEU A 335 11.36 19.50 -1.71
N PHE A 336 11.61 20.70 -2.24
CA PHE A 336 12.09 20.90 -3.60
C PHE A 336 13.41 21.66 -3.57
N GLU A 337 14.38 21.16 -4.33
CA GLU A 337 15.66 21.83 -4.54
C GLU A 337 15.46 23.21 -5.19
N GLN A 338 14.49 23.31 -6.10
CA GLN A 338 14.21 24.53 -6.84
C GLN A 338 13.09 25.34 -6.19
N LYS A 339 13.15 26.67 -6.36
CA LYS A 339 12.07 27.57 -5.96
C LYS A 339 10.81 27.33 -6.78
N GLY A 340 9.66 27.69 -6.24
CA GLY A 340 8.38 27.67 -6.93
C GLY A 340 7.87 26.28 -7.26
N PHE A 341 8.32 25.25 -6.55
CA PHE A 341 8.01 23.84 -6.82
C PHE A 341 8.42 23.41 -8.24
N LEU A 342 9.48 24.03 -8.78
CA LEU A 342 9.99 23.71 -10.11
C LEU A 342 10.70 22.34 -10.11
N PRO A 343 10.77 21.68 -11.28
CA PRO A 343 11.44 20.38 -11.40
C PRO A 343 12.91 20.43 -10.96
N GLY A 344 13.33 19.42 -10.21
CA GLY A 344 14.68 19.25 -9.63
C GLY A 344 14.68 18.08 -8.64
N ASN A 345 15.70 17.97 -7.78
CA ASN A 345 15.65 16.98 -6.71
C ASN A 345 14.46 17.29 -5.79
N THR A 346 13.64 16.28 -5.52
CA THR A 346 12.44 16.43 -4.70
C THR A 346 12.36 15.28 -3.69
N LEU A 347 11.97 15.60 -2.46
CA LEU A 347 11.78 14.63 -1.40
C LEU A 347 10.35 14.71 -0.88
N HIS A 348 9.65 13.59 -0.92
CA HIS A 348 8.24 13.49 -0.58
C HIS A 348 8.04 12.72 0.74
N PHE A 349 7.07 13.16 1.52
CA PHE A 349 6.71 12.56 2.81
C PHE A 349 5.20 12.44 2.94
N ASN A 350 4.78 11.30 3.44
CA ASN A 350 3.37 10.92 3.60
C ASN A 350 3.02 10.43 5.00
N HIS A 351 3.99 10.39 5.91
CA HIS A 351 3.81 9.96 7.29
C HIS A 351 4.41 10.99 8.25
N PRO A 352 3.78 11.23 9.42
CA PRO A 352 4.40 12.02 10.48
C PRO A 352 5.65 11.30 10.99
N GLY A 353 6.67 12.07 11.37
CA GLY A 353 7.93 11.49 11.80
C GLY A 353 9.10 12.44 11.65
N GLN A 354 10.29 11.92 11.98
CA GLN A 354 11.55 12.64 11.91
C GLN A 354 12.42 12.04 10.81
N TYR A 355 12.96 12.88 9.94
CA TYR A 355 13.70 12.44 8.76
C TYR A 355 14.92 13.33 8.54
N ASN A 356 16.06 12.72 8.24
CA ASN A 356 17.22 13.45 7.71
C ASN A 356 17.03 13.66 6.21
N VAL A 357 17.42 14.84 5.74
CA VAL A 357 17.41 15.17 4.32
C VAL A 357 18.61 14.48 3.66
N PRO A 358 18.42 13.74 2.54
CA PRO A 358 19.50 13.06 1.85
C PRO A 358 20.43 14.06 1.17
N ASP A 359 21.69 13.69 1.00
CA ASP A 359 22.75 14.52 0.39
C ASP A 359 22.38 15.17 -0.95
N SER A 360 21.46 14.55 -1.70
CA SER A 360 20.97 15.05 -2.98
C SER A 360 20.23 16.39 -2.91
N ILE A 361 19.60 16.68 -1.78
CA ILE A 361 18.84 17.92 -1.55
C ILE A 361 19.19 18.60 -0.22
N ASN A 362 20.09 17.98 0.57
CA ASN A 362 20.66 18.58 1.77
C ASN A 362 21.27 19.94 1.47
N ASP A 363 20.92 20.94 2.28
CA ASP A 363 21.37 22.34 2.13
C ASP A 363 21.01 22.97 0.77
N GLN A 364 20.03 22.40 0.06
CA GLN A 364 19.59 22.85 -1.25
C GLN A 364 18.07 23.07 -1.33
N VAL A 365 17.33 22.83 -0.23
CA VAL A 365 15.86 22.94 -0.23
C VAL A 365 15.43 24.40 -0.40
N SER A 366 14.90 24.75 -1.57
CA SER A 366 14.48 26.13 -1.86
C SER A 366 12.97 26.34 -1.81
N SER A 367 12.16 25.28 -1.82
CA SER A 367 10.71 25.39 -1.59
C SER A 367 10.13 24.15 -0.90
N VAL A 368 8.98 24.31 -0.25
CA VAL A 368 8.27 23.22 0.44
C VAL A 368 6.78 23.27 0.15
N SER A 369 6.21 22.15 -0.29
CA SER A 369 4.78 21.94 -0.38
C SER A 369 4.30 21.29 0.92
N VAL A 370 3.21 21.79 1.49
CA VAL A 370 2.55 21.27 2.70
C VAL A 370 1.05 21.24 2.42
N GLY A 371 0.48 20.04 2.42
CA GLY A 371 -0.92 19.74 2.23
C GLY A 371 -1.75 20.06 3.47
N GLU A 372 -3.07 20.12 3.30
CA GLU A 372 -4.00 20.48 4.37
C GLU A 372 -3.90 19.53 5.57
N GLY A 373 -3.91 20.11 6.78
CA GLY A 373 -3.80 19.38 8.04
C GLY A 373 -2.36 18.96 8.40
N TRP A 374 -1.37 19.25 7.55
CA TRP A 374 0.04 18.96 7.81
C TRP A 374 0.80 20.19 8.26
N ALA A 375 1.89 19.94 8.98
CA ALA A 375 2.96 20.90 9.16
C ALA A 375 4.32 20.19 9.17
N VAL A 376 5.35 20.97 8.86
CA VAL A 376 6.73 20.52 8.82
C VAL A 376 7.60 21.52 9.55
N LYS A 377 8.44 21.03 10.45
CA LYS A 377 9.61 21.79 10.90
C LYS A 377 10.79 21.45 10.00
N LEU A 378 11.43 22.47 9.48
CA LEU A 378 12.68 22.40 8.73
C LEU A 378 13.81 22.76 9.68
N TYR A 379 14.85 21.94 9.76
CA TYR A 379 15.99 22.14 10.67
C TYR A 379 17.27 22.37 9.87
N GLU A 380 18.11 23.27 10.38
CA GLU A 380 19.39 23.66 9.78
C GLU A 380 20.44 22.53 9.82
N HIS A 381 20.25 21.54 10.70
CA HIS A 381 21.19 20.45 10.89
C HIS A 381 20.47 19.11 10.88
N ALA A 382 21.24 18.03 10.72
CA ALA A 382 20.74 16.67 10.85
C ALA A 382 20.19 16.40 12.26
N ASP A 383 19.41 15.32 12.39
CA ASP A 383 18.85 14.81 13.64
C ASP A 383 17.99 15.83 14.40
N GLN A 384 17.28 16.69 13.64
CA GLN A 384 16.36 17.70 14.16
C GLN A 384 17.03 18.69 15.12
N THR A 385 18.28 19.07 14.83
CA THR A 385 19.06 20.02 15.61
C THR A 385 19.26 21.36 14.90
N GLY A 386 19.84 22.35 15.62
CA GLY A 386 20.11 23.67 15.07
C GLY A 386 18.92 24.61 15.04
N SER A 387 19.01 25.67 14.22
CA SER A 387 17.89 26.57 13.97
C SER A 387 16.77 25.83 13.26
N CYS A 388 15.52 26.17 13.53
CA CYS A 388 14.39 25.54 12.86
C CYS A 388 13.30 26.52 12.45
N MET A 389 12.55 26.13 11.41
CA MET A 389 11.42 26.85 10.85
C MET A 389 10.20 25.95 10.77
N LEU A 390 9.08 26.36 11.37
CA LEU A 390 7.80 25.68 11.24
C LEU A 390 7.03 26.25 10.04
N VAL A 391 6.53 25.36 9.19
CA VAL A 391 5.75 25.66 8.00
C VAL A 391 4.52 24.76 7.98
N ASP A 392 3.34 25.32 7.74
CA ASP A 392 2.05 24.61 7.70
C ASP A 392 1.25 24.90 6.41
N HIS A 393 1.95 25.39 5.39
CA HIS A 393 1.40 25.73 4.08
C HIS A 393 2.51 25.72 3.03
N ASN A 394 2.12 25.76 1.76
CA ASN A 394 3.06 25.83 0.64
C ASN A 394 3.93 27.10 0.71
N VAL A 395 5.26 26.94 0.70
CA VAL A 395 6.23 28.04 0.64
C VAL A 395 7.07 27.90 -0.63
N ARG A 396 6.85 28.82 -1.58
CA ARG A 396 7.49 28.83 -2.90
C ARG A 396 8.94 29.28 -2.88
N ASP A 397 9.33 30.08 -1.90
CA ASP A 397 10.69 30.58 -1.75
C ASP A 397 11.02 30.57 -0.26
N LEU A 398 11.70 29.50 0.17
CA LEU A 398 12.13 29.38 1.55
C LEU A 398 13.15 30.50 1.86
N PRO A 399 12.97 31.22 2.98
CA PRO A 399 13.91 32.26 3.39
C PRO A 399 15.21 31.61 3.88
N ALA A 400 16.06 32.36 4.58
CA ALA A 400 17.45 31.99 4.93
C ALA A 400 17.73 30.54 5.40
N ILE A 401 16.77 29.82 5.96
CA ILE A 401 16.95 28.41 6.33
C ILE A 401 16.95 27.44 5.13
N GLY A 402 16.38 27.80 3.98
CA GLY A 402 16.15 26.90 2.85
C GLY A 402 17.42 26.18 2.38
N ASN A 403 18.44 26.95 2.03
CA ASN A 403 19.75 26.41 1.63
C ASN A 403 20.58 25.86 2.80
N GLY A 404 19.97 25.64 3.97
CA GLY A 404 20.58 24.96 5.10
C GLY A 404 19.69 23.86 5.65
N VAL A 405 18.60 23.48 4.99
CA VAL A 405 17.73 22.41 5.53
C VAL A 405 18.46 21.07 5.42
N SER A 406 18.72 20.44 6.56
CA SER A 406 19.36 19.12 6.65
C SER A 406 18.51 18.05 7.35
N SER A 407 17.44 18.43 8.05
CA SER A 407 16.45 17.47 8.57
C SER A 407 15.07 18.09 8.70
N VAL A 408 14.06 17.24 8.82
CA VAL A 408 12.66 17.65 8.99
C VAL A 408 11.94 16.85 10.07
N GLU A 409 10.90 17.45 10.62
CA GLU A 409 9.93 16.78 11.49
C GLU A 409 8.52 17.10 11.01
N LEU A 410 7.74 16.06 10.72
CA LEU A 410 6.41 16.16 10.15
C LEU A 410 5.32 15.88 11.18
N PHE A 411 4.26 16.68 11.08
CA PHE A 411 3.11 16.65 11.97
C PHE A 411 1.83 16.56 11.15
N TYR A 412 0.84 15.84 11.68
CA TYR A 412 -0.50 15.79 11.11
C TYR A 412 -1.55 16.05 12.20
N GLY A 413 -2.52 16.91 11.91
CA GLY A 413 -3.61 17.31 12.80
C GLY A 413 -3.17 18.26 13.91
N VAL A 414 -2.20 17.83 14.73
CA VAL A 414 -1.70 18.60 15.88
C VAL A 414 -0.41 19.34 15.51
N CYS A 415 -0.48 20.67 15.46
CA CYS A 415 0.68 21.50 15.17
C CYS A 415 1.45 21.80 16.47
N PRO A 416 2.79 21.65 16.47
CA PRO A 416 3.61 21.90 17.65
C PRO A 416 3.51 23.37 18.07
N ALA A 417 3.63 23.61 19.37
CA ALA A 417 3.72 24.96 19.90
C ALA A 417 4.96 25.68 19.33
N TRP A 418 4.83 26.98 19.09
CA TRP A 418 5.75 27.75 18.25
C TRP A 418 7.08 28.09 18.96
N GLY A 419 7.26 27.64 20.19
CA GLY A 419 8.21 28.21 21.14
C GLY A 419 9.69 27.95 20.86
N SER A 420 10.04 27.01 19.99
CA SER A 420 11.44 26.67 19.69
C SER A 420 11.86 26.92 18.24
N CYS A 421 10.92 27.10 17.31
CA CYS A 421 11.19 27.30 15.88
C CYS A 421 10.59 28.63 15.42
N GLY A 422 11.28 29.32 14.50
CA GLY A 422 10.67 30.45 13.81
C GLY A 422 9.45 29.97 13.03
N TYR A 423 8.29 30.61 13.19
CA TYR A 423 7.14 30.30 12.34
C TYR A 423 7.23 31.14 11.07
N TYR A 424 7.19 30.49 9.90
CA TYR A 424 7.16 31.21 8.65
C TYR A 424 5.76 31.75 8.39
N THR A 425 5.60 33.06 8.46
CA THR A 425 4.31 33.72 8.23
C THR A 425 4.03 34.03 6.76
N GLY A 426 5.06 33.93 5.90
CA GLY A 426 4.99 34.30 4.49
C GLY A 426 4.73 35.80 4.25
N THR A 427 5.37 36.37 3.23
CA THR A 427 4.99 37.69 2.68
C THR A 427 4.33 37.58 1.31
N ASP A 428 4.05 36.36 0.83
CA ASP A 428 3.40 36.17 -0.45
C ASP A 428 1.98 36.76 -0.39
N ALA A 429 1.75 37.77 -1.24
CA ALA A 429 0.54 38.61 -1.31
C ALA A 429 -0.78 37.84 -1.59
N LEU A 430 -0.74 36.51 -1.65
CA LEU A 430 -1.87 35.62 -1.83
C LEU A 430 -2.35 34.97 -0.53
N ASN A 431 -1.64 35.15 0.60
CA ASN A 431 -1.98 34.51 1.87
C ASN A 431 -2.55 35.55 2.87
N THR A 432 -3.84 35.87 2.75
CA THR A 432 -4.55 36.79 3.66
C THR A 432 -5.14 36.09 4.89
N ASP A 433 -4.87 34.80 5.06
CA ASP A 433 -5.47 34.04 6.16
C ASP A 433 -4.84 34.37 7.51
N PRO A 434 -5.66 34.50 8.57
CA PRO A 434 -5.16 34.74 9.92
C PRO A 434 -4.21 33.61 10.35
N LEU A 435 -3.21 33.97 11.15
CA LEU A 435 -2.29 33.02 11.78
C LEU A 435 -3.08 31.87 12.43
N PRO A 436 -2.63 30.60 12.29
CA PRO A 436 -3.31 29.48 12.92
C PRO A 436 -3.39 29.69 14.43
N THR A 437 -4.49 29.24 15.02
CA THR A 437 -4.58 29.17 16.49
C THR A 437 -3.56 28.13 16.96
N ALA A 438 -2.74 28.47 17.96
CA ALA A 438 -1.72 27.57 18.47
C ALA A 438 -2.31 26.16 18.77
N GLY A 439 -1.69 25.12 18.20
CA GLY A 439 -2.06 23.72 18.43
C GLY A 439 -2.87 23.02 17.33
N VAL A 440 -3.30 23.71 16.27
CA VAL A 440 -4.05 23.11 15.15
C VAL A 440 -3.41 23.49 13.83
N CYS A 441 -3.09 22.50 12.99
CA CYS A 441 -2.55 22.75 11.66
C CYS A 441 -3.61 23.34 10.74
N ARG A 442 -3.20 24.22 9.82
CA ARG A 442 -4.11 24.84 8.86
C ARG A 442 -4.81 23.76 8.03
N GLY A 443 -6.14 23.87 7.91
CA GLY A 443 -6.96 22.90 7.17
C GLY A 443 -7.17 21.55 7.88
N ALA A 444 -6.68 21.36 9.11
CA ALA A 444 -7.01 20.17 9.89
C ALA A 444 -8.53 20.18 10.18
N ASP A 445 -9.24 19.17 9.66
CA ASP A 445 -10.68 19.05 9.87
C ASP A 445 -10.97 18.89 11.37
N SER A 446 -11.80 19.81 11.89
CA SER A 446 -12.24 19.80 13.29
C SER A 446 -12.91 18.49 13.71
N ALA A 447 -13.52 17.75 12.77
CA ALA A 447 -14.09 16.43 13.02
C ALA A 447 -13.02 15.38 13.32
N LEU A 448 -11.96 15.32 12.49
CA LEU A 448 -10.80 14.44 12.67
C LEU A 448 -10.03 14.71 13.98
N MET A 449 -9.96 15.98 14.38
CA MET A 449 -9.31 16.39 15.63
C MET A 449 -10.11 16.03 16.89
N SER A 450 -11.43 15.85 16.77
CA SER A 450 -12.26 15.43 17.90
C SER A 450 -11.99 13.97 18.30
N GLU A 451 -11.66 13.11 17.34
CA GLU A 451 -11.32 11.70 17.58
C GLU A 451 -9.91 11.55 18.17
N LEU A 452 -8.91 12.31 17.67
CA LEU A 452 -7.54 12.27 18.22
C LEU A 452 -7.44 12.73 19.69
N LYS A 453 -8.30 13.67 20.10
CA LYS A 453 -8.39 14.12 21.51
C LYS A 453 -8.95 13.05 22.44
N VAL A 454 -9.78 12.12 21.96
CA VAL A 454 -10.29 11.01 22.78
C VAL A 454 -9.15 10.03 23.09
N THR A 455 -8.24 9.79 22.15
CA THR A 455 -7.14 8.81 22.31
C THR A 455 -5.99 9.32 23.19
N LEU A 456 -5.70 10.62 23.18
CA LEU A 456 -4.58 11.22 23.94
C LEU A 456 -4.94 11.65 25.38
N SER A 457 -6.19 11.42 25.83
CA SER A 457 -6.68 11.88 27.14
C SER A 457 -6.85 10.78 28.20
N GLN A 458 -6.24 9.60 28.01
CA GLN A 458 -6.16 8.59 29.08
C GLN A 458 -4.70 8.30 29.46
N PRO A 459 -4.34 8.39 30.76
CA PRO A 459 -3.02 8.03 31.25
C PRO A 459 -2.75 6.51 31.21
#